data_AF-A0A2N6T7U4-F1
#
_entry.id   AF-A0A2N6T7U4-F1
#
_cell.length_a   1.000
_cell.length_b   1.000
_cell.length_c   1.000
_cell.angle_alpha   90.00
_cell.angle_beta   90.00
_cell.angle_gamma   90.00
#
_symmetry.space_group_name_H-M   'P 1'
#
loop_
_entity.id
_entity.type
_entity.pdbx_description
1 polymer ?
#
loop_
_entity_poly.entity_id
_entity_poly.type
_entity_poly.pdbx_seq_one_letter_code
_entity_poly.pdbx_strand_id
1 'polypeptide(L)'
;MAISIDLFNWERRAEALLNTLATKARSIARSEAFTPGGKLEQWERVKDTYSNDVDDLAAELRFARRGAEQVMDYARAAAVGEAPDPAKPDVGVELAVARLLARHEQWDVNAVTETLDPIMGTQTAAVFMDELVKRGSVDVDLLEALLEKLNPSIEQARTVEKYALTLVNSVLQPVLEELEELLDRGPLAAAVSGGGDIHRKARASMAETAGTGTFTVAENGKYTVNTDRLAGVANV
;
A
#
# COMPACT_ATOMS: atom_id res chain seq x y z
N MET A 1 -15.98 0.59 8.12
CA MET A 1 -15.42 -0.67 7.59
C MET A 1 -14.27 -0.27 6.68
N ALA A 2 -13.04 -0.70 6.97
CA ALA A 2 -11.88 -0.31 6.15
C ALA A 2 -11.93 -1.05 4.81
N ILE A 3 -11.67 -0.35 3.71
CA ILE A 3 -11.58 -0.96 2.37
C ILE A 3 -10.29 -1.78 2.33
N SER A 4 -10.39 -3.02 1.86
CA SER A 4 -9.30 -3.99 1.79
C SER A 4 -9.11 -4.45 0.35
N ILE A 5 -7.90 -4.29 -0.18
CA ILE A 5 -7.57 -4.55 -1.58
C ILE A 5 -6.66 -5.76 -1.67
N ASP A 6 -7.10 -6.81 -2.37
CA ASP A 6 -6.28 -7.95 -2.76
C ASP A 6 -5.51 -7.60 -4.05
N LEU A 7 -4.19 -7.46 -3.93
CA LEU A 7 -3.32 -7.01 -5.00
C LEU A 7 -3.24 -8.01 -6.17
N PHE A 8 -3.34 -9.32 -5.92
CA PHE A 8 -3.34 -10.33 -6.98
C PHE A 8 -4.65 -10.30 -7.76
N ASN A 9 -5.77 -10.17 -7.05
CA ASN A 9 -7.07 -10.06 -7.70
C ASN A 9 -7.20 -8.74 -8.48
N TRP A 10 -6.64 -7.64 -7.94
CA TRP A 10 -6.55 -6.36 -8.63
C TRP A 10 -5.78 -6.49 -9.95
N GLU A 11 -4.59 -7.09 -9.93
CA GLU A 11 -3.78 -7.31 -11.15
C GLU A 11 -4.59 -8.08 -12.18
N ARG A 12 -5.14 -9.24 -11.80
CA ARG A 12 -5.92 -10.09 -12.70
C ARG A 12 -7.10 -9.36 -13.34
N ARG A 13 -7.81 -8.52 -12.58
CA ARG A 13 -8.92 -7.68 -13.09
C ARG A 13 -8.40 -6.66 -14.10
N ALA A 14 -7.33 -5.94 -13.76
CA ALA A 14 -6.71 -4.96 -14.64
C ALA A 14 -6.22 -5.61 -15.96
N GLU A 15 -5.59 -6.77 -15.88
CA GLU A 15 -5.15 -7.52 -17.07
C GLU A 15 -6.31 -7.99 -17.95
N ALA A 16 -7.38 -8.50 -17.35
CA ALA A 16 -8.57 -8.91 -18.09
C ALA A 16 -9.22 -7.72 -18.82
N LEU A 17 -9.28 -6.56 -18.18
CA LEU A 17 -9.79 -5.34 -18.78
C LEU A 17 -8.89 -4.86 -19.92
N LEU A 18 -7.57 -4.88 -19.73
CA LEU A 18 -6.58 -4.51 -20.74
C LEU A 18 -6.68 -5.43 -21.96
N ASN A 19 -6.83 -6.74 -21.75
CA ASN A 19 -7.04 -7.72 -22.81
C ASN A 19 -8.31 -7.42 -23.63
N THR A 20 -9.39 -7.06 -22.94
CA THR A 20 -10.69 -6.78 -23.54
C THR A 20 -10.64 -5.49 -24.36
N LEU A 21 -10.11 -4.40 -23.80
CA LEU A 21 -9.93 -3.13 -24.48
C LEU A 21 -9.01 -3.26 -25.69
N ALA A 22 -7.89 -3.99 -25.56
CA ALA A 22 -6.96 -4.20 -26.67
C ALA A 22 -7.61 -4.99 -27.81
N THR A 23 -8.43 -6.00 -27.48
CA THR A 23 -9.16 -6.80 -28.49
C THR A 23 -10.18 -5.94 -29.23
N LYS A 24 -10.95 -5.10 -28.50
CA LYS A 24 -11.92 -4.17 -29.11
C LYS A 24 -11.23 -3.11 -29.97
N ALA A 25 -10.15 -2.51 -29.48
CA ALA A 25 -9.37 -1.53 -30.23
C ALA A 25 -8.84 -2.14 -31.54
N ARG A 26 -8.28 -3.36 -31.50
CA ARG A 26 -7.84 -4.09 -32.70
C ARG A 26 -8.97 -4.37 -33.68
N SER A 27 -10.13 -4.81 -33.18
CA SER A 27 -11.31 -5.08 -34.01
C SER A 27 -11.78 -3.82 -34.75
N ILE A 28 -11.88 -2.69 -34.04
CA ILE A 28 -12.26 -1.39 -34.62
C ILE A 28 -11.20 -0.91 -35.63
N ALA A 29 -9.91 -1.03 -35.29
CA ALA A 29 -8.81 -0.63 -36.16
C ALA A 29 -8.81 -1.41 -37.49
N ARG A 30 -9.03 -2.73 -37.45
CA ARG A 30 -9.03 -3.62 -38.62
C ARG A 30 -10.33 -3.61 -39.42
N SER A 31 -11.40 -3.05 -38.87
CA SER A 31 -12.68 -2.96 -39.59
C SER A 31 -12.55 -2.07 -40.83
N GLU A 32 -12.92 -2.62 -41.99
CA GLU A 32 -13.07 -1.88 -43.25
C GLU A 32 -14.44 -1.19 -43.37
N ALA A 33 -15.39 -1.52 -42.47
CA ALA A 33 -16.74 -0.99 -42.48
C ALA A 33 -16.85 0.46 -41.98
N PHE A 34 -15.80 1.01 -41.37
CA PHE A 34 -15.81 2.33 -40.76
C PHE A 34 -14.76 3.26 -41.38
N THR A 35 -15.16 4.50 -41.63
CA THR A 35 -14.22 5.60 -41.91
C THR A 35 -13.37 5.89 -40.66
N PRO A 36 -12.25 6.62 -40.78
CA PRO A 36 -11.46 7.02 -39.61
C PRO A 36 -12.28 7.72 -38.51
N GLY A 37 -13.22 8.59 -38.87
CA GLY A 37 -14.15 9.22 -37.91
C GLY A 37 -15.12 8.22 -37.28
N GLY A 38 -15.65 7.28 -38.05
CA GLY A 38 -16.51 6.21 -37.52
C GLY A 38 -15.77 5.27 -36.56
N LYS A 39 -14.46 5.03 -36.76
CA LYS A 39 -13.62 4.25 -35.83
C LYS A 39 -13.47 4.96 -34.49
N LEU A 40 -13.30 6.28 -34.50
CA LEU A 40 -13.27 7.10 -33.28
C LEU A 40 -14.61 7.07 -32.54
N GLU A 41 -15.73 7.27 -33.24
CA GLU A 41 -17.06 7.20 -32.62
C GLU A 41 -17.36 5.84 -31.97
N GLN A 42 -16.92 4.74 -32.61
CA GLN A 42 -17.03 3.41 -32.01
C GLN A 42 -16.13 3.24 -30.80
N TRP A 43 -14.94 3.85 -30.81
CA TRP A 43 -14.05 3.82 -29.67
C TRP A 43 -14.60 4.59 -28.48
N GLU A 44 -15.17 5.79 -28.69
CA GLU A 44 -15.79 6.56 -27.60
C GLU A 44 -16.90 5.78 -26.90
N ARG A 45 -17.73 5.04 -27.65
CA ARG A 45 -18.74 4.15 -27.03
C ARG A 45 -18.13 3.04 -26.19
N VAL A 46 -17.00 2.48 -26.63
CA VAL A 46 -16.26 1.48 -25.85
C VAL A 46 -15.68 2.14 -24.60
N LYS A 47 -15.08 3.32 -24.73
CA LYS A 47 -14.51 4.08 -23.62
C LYS A 47 -15.57 4.37 -22.55
N ASP A 48 -16.73 4.89 -22.94
CA ASP A 48 -17.86 5.15 -22.03
C ASP A 48 -18.33 3.89 -21.29
N THR A 49 -18.17 2.71 -21.90
CA THR A 49 -18.56 1.44 -21.28
C THR A 49 -17.60 1.01 -20.18
N TYR A 50 -16.31 1.34 -20.31
CA TYR A 50 -15.23 0.81 -19.45
C TYR A 50 -14.52 1.88 -18.61
N SER A 51 -14.86 3.16 -18.76
CA SER A 51 -14.21 4.26 -18.04
C SER A 51 -14.36 4.09 -16.52
N ASN A 52 -15.57 3.76 -16.06
CA ASN A 52 -15.85 3.55 -14.65
C ASN A 52 -15.03 2.39 -14.08
N ASP A 53 -14.85 1.30 -14.83
CA ASP A 53 -14.04 0.16 -14.39
C ASP A 53 -12.56 0.56 -14.20
N VAL A 54 -12.03 1.43 -15.06
CA VAL A 54 -10.65 1.94 -14.92
C VAL A 54 -10.54 2.96 -13.78
N ASP A 55 -11.52 3.84 -13.62
CA ASP A 55 -11.58 4.79 -12.50
C ASP A 55 -11.66 4.07 -11.15
N ASP A 56 -12.42 2.97 -11.08
CA ASP A 56 -12.52 2.10 -9.90
C ASP A 56 -11.17 1.43 -9.60
N LEU A 57 -10.49 0.88 -10.61
CA LEU A 57 -9.15 0.31 -10.44
C LEU A 57 -8.13 1.36 -9.97
N ALA A 58 -8.21 2.59 -10.50
CA ALA A 58 -7.37 3.70 -10.07
C ALA A 58 -7.65 4.12 -8.62
N ALA A 59 -8.93 4.13 -8.20
CA ALA A 59 -9.30 4.39 -6.82
C ALA A 59 -8.78 3.28 -5.89
N GLU A 60 -9.00 2.01 -6.22
CA GLU A 60 -8.48 0.84 -5.50
C GLU A 60 -6.96 0.89 -5.35
N LEU A 61 -6.23 1.25 -6.40
CA LEU A 61 -4.77 1.37 -6.34
C LEU A 61 -4.31 2.49 -5.39
N ARG A 62 -5.01 3.64 -5.39
CA ARG A 62 -4.75 4.72 -4.43
C ARG A 62 -5.05 4.31 -2.99
N PHE A 63 -6.09 3.49 -2.76
CA PHE A 63 -6.36 2.92 -1.43
C PHE A 63 -5.25 1.97 -1.00
N ALA A 64 -4.83 1.06 -1.88
CA ALA A 64 -3.75 0.13 -1.61
C ALA A 64 -2.43 0.85 -1.30
N ARG A 65 -2.12 1.92 -2.06
CA ARG A 65 -0.93 2.75 -1.81
C ARG A 65 -0.97 3.42 -0.44
N ARG A 66 -2.07 4.10 -0.09
CA ARG A 66 -2.23 4.73 1.22
C ARG A 66 -2.17 3.71 2.35
N GLY A 67 -2.80 2.55 2.15
CA GLY A 67 -2.70 1.44 3.08
C GLY A 67 -1.26 0.98 3.27
N ALA A 68 -0.49 0.82 2.19
CA ALA A 68 0.92 0.45 2.25
C ALA A 68 1.74 1.49 3.03
N GLU A 69 1.52 2.79 2.79
CA GLU A 69 2.16 3.90 3.50
C GLU A 69 1.77 3.96 5.00
N GLN A 70 0.66 3.35 5.41
CA GLN A 70 0.19 3.31 6.80
C GLN A 70 0.56 2.02 7.56
N VAL A 71 1.22 1.06 6.91
CA VAL A 71 1.56 -0.24 7.53
C VAL A 71 2.40 -0.05 8.80
N MET A 72 3.42 0.81 8.75
CA MET A 72 4.29 1.07 9.89
C MET A 72 3.57 1.77 11.04
N ASP A 73 2.72 2.75 10.74
CA ASP A 73 1.93 3.46 11.75
C ASP A 73 0.95 2.52 12.45
N TYR A 74 0.30 1.64 11.69
CA TYR A 74 -0.56 0.60 12.23
C TYR A 74 0.22 -0.37 13.13
N ALA A 75 1.38 -0.86 12.67
CA ALA A 75 2.21 -1.78 13.44
C ALA A 75 2.74 -1.14 14.73
N ARG A 76 3.14 0.14 14.68
CA ARG A 76 3.53 0.92 15.87
C ARG A 76 2.38 1.02 16.85
N ALA A 77 1.21 1.48 16.40
CA ALA A 77 0.03 1.58 17.27
C ALA A 77 -0.34 0.22 17.89
N ALA A 78 -0.25 -0.87 17.12
CA ALA A 78 -0.52 -2.22 17.61
C ALA A 78 0.52 -2.71 18.64
N ALA A 79 1.80 -2.40 18.44
CA ALA A 79 2.88 -2.82 19.32
C ALA A 79 2.94 -2.01 20.62
N VAL A 80 2.70 -0.70 20.51
CA VAL A 80 2.91 0.27 21.57
C VAL A 80 1.64 0.47 22.39
N GLY A 81 0.48 0.38 21.75
CA GLY A 81 -0.79 0.82 22.30
C GLY A 81 -1.26 2.13 21.65
N GLU A 82 -2.55 2.40 21.80
CA GLU A 82 -3.17 3.62 21.28
C GLU A 82 -3.11 4.73 22.34
N ALA A 83 -2.55 5.89 21.98
CA ALA A 83 -2.53 7.04 22.88
C ALA A 83 -3.97 7.47 23.24
N PRO A 84 -4.20 8.02 24.45
CA PRO A 84 -5.51 8.57 24.81
C PRO A 84 -5.95 9.65 23.83
N ASP A 85 -7.25 9.75 23.60
CA ASP A 85 -7.84 10.84 22.80
C ASP A 85 -7.44 12.19 23.43
N PRO A 86 -6.79 13.11 22.69
CA PRO A 86 -6.43 14.43 23.21
C PRO A 86 -7.63 15.25 23.71
N ALA A 87 -8.82 14.99 23.17
CA ALA A 87 -10.05 15.63 23.63
C ALA A 87 -10.60 15.04 24.94
N LYS A 88 -10.10 13.87 25.37
CA LYS A 88 -10.46 13.15 26.59
C LYS A 88 -9.20 12.60 27.28
N PRO A 89 -8.39 13.49 27.87
CA PRO A 89 -7.12 13.09 28.49
C PRO A 89 -7.34 12.08 29.62
N ASP A 90 -6.44 11.10 29.73
CA ASP A 90 -6.39 10.16 30.84
C ASP A 90 -5.33 10.60 31.86
N VAL A 91 -5.81 11.20 32.96
CA VAL A 91 -4.98 11.71 34.05
C VAL A 91 -4.12 10.61 34.69
N GLY A 92 -4.61 9.36 34.71
CA GLY A 92 -3.87 8.22 35.25
C GLY A 92 -2.66 7.88 34.38
N VAL A 93 -2.84 7.88 33.06
CA VAL A 93 -1.77 7.68 32.07
C VAL A 93 -0.76 8.81 32.14
N GLU A 94 -1.22 10.07 32.13
CA GLU A 94 -0.33 11.24 32.21
C GLU A 94 0.52 11.26 33.48
N LEU A 95 -0.08 10.95 34.63
CA LEU A 95 0.66 10.87 35.91
C LEU A 95 1.66 9.72 35.92
N ALA A 96 1.31 8.56 35.33
CA ALA A 96 2.23 7.45 35.19
C ALA A 96 3.44 7.84 34.34
N VAL A 97 3.21 8.46 33.17
CA VAL A 97 4.26 8.95 32.28
C VAL A 97 5.16 9.98 32.97
N ALA A 98 4.58 10.95 33.68
CA ALA A 98 5.34 11.96 34.42
C ALA A 98 6.28 11.32 35.46
N ARG A 99 5.81 10.27 36.15
CA ARG A 99 6.62 9.50 37.11
C ARG A 99 7.73 8.71 36.42
N LEU A 100 7.47 8.14 35.24
CA LEU A 100 8.49 7.42 34.48
C LEU A 100 9.58 8.39 34.00
N LEU A 101 9.19 9.50 33.38
CA LEU A 101 10.11 10.53 32.87
C LEU A 101 11.03 11.12 33.94
N ALA A 102 10.57 11.18 35.19
CA ALA A 102 11.34 11.69 36.33
C ALA A 102 12.36 10.69 36.90
N ARG A 103 12.38 9.42 36.48
CA ARG A 103 13.29 8.41 37.01
C ARG A 103 14.74 8.61 36.58
N HIS A 104 14.95 9.26 35.44
CA HIS A 104 16.26 9.44 34.84
C HIS A 104 16.45 10.91 34.43
N GLU A 105 17.61 11.48 34.75
CA GLU A 105 18.00 12.82 34.27
C GLU A 105 18.36 12.81 32.78
N GLN A 106 18.89 11.68 32.29
CA GLN A 106 19.19 11.44 30.89
C GLN A 106 18.69 10.06 30.49
N TRP A 107 18.12 9.96 29.28
CA TRP A 107 17.58 8.73 28.74
C TRP A 107 18.57 8.10 27.77
N ASP A 108 19.17 6.99 28.17
CA ASP A 108 19.94 6.14 27.26
C ASP A 108 19.10 4.94 26.78
N VAL A 109 19.64 4.21 25.81
CA VAL A 109 18.98 3.06 25.18
C VAL A 109 18.55 2.00 26.21
N ASN A 110 19.36 1.76 27.25
CA ASN A 110 19.07 0.73 28.25
C ASN A 110 17.95 1.20 29.18
N ALA A 111 18.02 2.43 29.68
CA ALA A 111 16.98 3.01 30.53
C ALA A 111 15.61 3.05 29.83
N VAL A 112 15.60 3.40 28.54
CA VAL A 112 14.39 3.39 27.72
C VAL A 112 13.86 1.96 27.56
N THR A 113 14.73 1.00 27.23
CA THR A 113 14.34 -0.41 27.04
C THR A 113 13.75 -1.00 28.33
N GLU A 114 14.46 -0.86 29.46
CA GLU A 114 14.02 -1.40 30.76
C GLU A 114 12.71 -0.78 31.24
N THR A 115 12.46 0.48 30.88
CA THR A 115 11.22 1.17 31.22
C THR A 115 10.06 0.77 30.31
N LEU A 116 10.31 0.60 29.01
CA LEU A 116 9.29 0.30 28.01
C LEU A 116 8.84 -1.16 28.01
N ASP A 117 9.77 -2.10 28.10
CA ASP A 117 9.52 -3.55 28.00
C ASP A 117 8.31 -4.01 28.85
N PRO A 118 8.18 -3.64 30.15
CA PRO A 118 7.05 -4.09 30.97
C PRO A 118 5.71 -3.40 30.68
N ILE A 119 5.69 -2.32 29.90
CA ILE A 119 4.50 -1.50 29.62
C ILE A 119 4.12 -1.48 28.14
N MET A 120 4.80 -2.24 27.28
CA MET A 120 4.46 -2.37 25.86
C MET A 120 2.99 -2.77 25.67
N GLY A 121 2.35 -2.23 24.63
CA GLY A 121 0.92 -2.44 24.34
C GLY A 121 -0.04 -1.61 25.22
N THR A 122 0.45 -0.70 26.06
CA THR A 122 -0.38 0.16 26.91
C THR A 122 -0.39 1.61 26.44
N GLN A 123 -1.45 2.35 26.78
CA GLN A 123 -1.52 3.79 26.50
C GLN A 123 -0.36 4.57 27.14
N THR A 124 0.15 4.09 28.28
CA THR A 124 1.32 4.65 28.97
C THR A 124 2.58 4.54 28.12
N ALA A 125 2.82 3.41 27.44
CA ALA A 125 3.96 3.28 26.53
C ALA A 125 3.86 4.25 25.35
N ALA A 126 2.66 4.37 24.75
CA ALA A 126 2.41 5.31 23.65
C ALA A 126 2.77 6.75 24.03
N VAL A 127 2.19 7.25 25.12
CA VAL A 127 2.41 8.62 25.58
C VAL A 127 3.86 8.82 26.06
N PHE A 128 4.45 7.82 26.71
CA PHE A 128 5.83 7.90 27.18
C PHE A 128 6.83 8.07 26.03
N MET A 129 6.67 7.32 24.93
CA MET A 129 7.57 7.44 23.78
C MET A 129 7.40 8.76 23.03
N ASP A 130 6.15 9.19 22.84
CA ASP A 130 5.86 10.51 22.28
C ASP A 130 6.55 11.61 23.08
N GLU A 131 6.52 11.53 24.41
CA GLU A 131 7.18 12.50 25.28
C GLU A 131 8.71 12.44 25.21
N LEU A 132 9.31 11.25 25.10
CA LEU A 132 10.76 11.12 24.92
C LEU A 132 11.24 11.80 23.64
N VAL A 133 10.50 11.64 22.55
CA VAL A 133 10.81 12.27 21.26
C VAL A 133 10.54 13.78 21.31
N LYS A 134 9.39 14.21 21.81
CA LYS A 134 9.03 15.64 21.91
C LYS A 134 10.04 16.45 22.74
N ARG A 135 10.64 15.82 23.76
CA ARG A 135 11.67 16.45 24.62
C ARG A 135 13.07 16.40 24.02
N GLY A 136 13.26 15.71 22.89
CA GLY A 136 14.57 15.47 22.29
C GLY A 136 15.46 14.56 23.13
N SER A 137 14.88 13.79 24.06
CA SER A 137 15.61 12.84 24.89
C SER A 137 16.05 11.60 24.11
N VAL A 138 15.26 11.23 23.09
CA VAL A 138 15.52 10.11 22.18
C VAL A 138 15.17 10.58 20.76
N ASP A 139 16.03 10.28 19.79
CA ASP A 139 15.77 10.55 18.37
C ASP A 139 14.73 9.56 17.80
N VAL A 140 13.98 9.97 16.78
CA VAL A 140 12.93 9.15 16.15
C VAL A 140 13.52 7.85 15.58
N ASP A 141 14.67 7.91 14.92
CA ASP A 141 15.29 6.72 14.31
C ASP A 141 15.73 5.72 15.39
N LEU A 142 16.21 6.24 16.53
CA LEU A 142 16.60 5.42 17.67
C LEU A 142 15.37 4.78 18.33
N LEU A 143 14.27 5.51 18.44
CA LEU A 143 13.01 5.00 18.96
C LEU A 143 12.48 3.86 18.09
N GLU A 144 12.53 4.01 16.77
CA GLU A 144 12.11 2.96 15.84
C GLU A 144 12.96 1.69 16.00
N ALA A 145 14.28 1.83 16.10
CA ALA A 145 15.17 0.68 16.32
C ALA A 145 14.89 -0.03 17.66
N LEU A 146 14.57 0.75 18.70
CA LEU A 146 14.16 0.20 20.00
C LEU A 146 12.84 -0.56 19.92
N LEU A 147 11.87 -0.01 19.19
CA LEU A 147 10.58 -0.64 18.95
C LEU A 147 10.73 -1.96 18.19
N GLU A 148 11.58 -2.03 17.17
CA GLU A 148 11.87 -3.28 16.45
C GLU A 148 12.52 -4.32 17.37
N LYS A 149 13.45 -3.91 18.25
CA LYS A 149 14.09 -4.79 19.22
C LYS A 149 13.09 -5.35 20.23
N LEU A 150 12.15 -4.53 20.70
CA LEU A 150 11.14 -4.91 21.70
C LEU A 150 9.99 -5.71 21.07
N ASN A 151 9.67 -5.45 19.80
CA ASN A 151 8.59 -6.12 19.09
C ASN A 151 9.00 -6.47 17.65
N PRO A 152 9.44 -7.73 17.40
CA PRO A 152 9.86 -8.20 16.09
C PRO A 152 8.79 -8.08 14.98
N SER A 153 7.51 -7.94 15.33
CA SER A 153 6.45 -7.69 14.34
C SER A 153 6.61 -6.35 13.61
N ILE A 154 7.31 -5.38 14.19
CA ILE A 154 7.56 -4.08 13.55
C ILE A 154 8.58 -4.21 12.43
N GLU A 155 9.64 -5.02 12.62
CA GLU A 155 10.60 -5.33 11.57
C GLU A 155 9.91 -6.04 10.38
N GLN A 156 8.97 -6.94 10.70
CA GLN A 156 8.13 -7.59 9.70
C GLN A 156 7.26 -6.58 8.97
N ALA A 157 6.56 -5.69 9.68
CA ALA A 157 5.74 -4.64 9.10
C ALA A 157 6.55 -3.73 8.15
N ARG A 158 7.78 -3.35 8.52
CA ARG A 158 8.69 -2.58 7.65
C ARG A 158 9.02 -3.33 6.36
N THR A 159 9.25 -4.64 6.48
CA THR A 159 9.49 -5.49 5.31
C THR A 159 8.25 -5.56 4.42
N VAL A 160 7.08 -5.75 5.01
CA VAL A 160 5.79 -5.78 4.29
C VAL A 160 5.48 -4.45 3.62
N GLU A 161 5.69 -3.31 4.29
CA GLU A 161 5.51 -1.97 3.74
C GLU A 161 6.35 -1.77 2.47
N LYS A 162 7.67 -1.99 2.57
CA LYS A 162 8.59 -1.86 1.43
C LYS A 162 8.15 -2.75 0.27
N TYR A 163 7.71 -3.96 0.58
CA TYR A 163 7.25 -4.90 -0.43
C TYR A 163 5.94 -4.45 -1.07
N ALA A 164 4.95 -4.04 -0.29
CA ALA A 164 3.67 -3.54 -0.76
C ALA A 164 3.86 -2.31 -1.67
N LEU A 165 4.69 -1.35 -1.25
CA LEU A 165 5.03 -0.17 -2.06
C LEU A 165 5.73 -0.56 -3.36
N THR A 166 6.59 -1.56 -3.35
CA THR A 166 7.23 -2.07 -4.57
C THR A 166 6.22 -2.67 -5.52
N LEU A 167 5.30 -3.51 -5.02
CA LEU A 167 4.25 -4.13 -5.84
C LEU A 167 3.31 -3.08 -6.42
N VAL A 168 2.84 -2.15 -5.60
CA VAL A 168 1.96 -1.06 -6.03
C VAL A 168 2.63 -0.20 -7.10
N ASN A 169 3.85 0.28 -6.86
CA ASN A 169 4.49 1.26 -7.75
C ASN A 169 5.14 0.64 -8.99
N SER A 170 5.67 -0.58 -8.90
CA SER A 170 6.47 -1.19 -9.97
C SER A 170 5.74 -2.28 -10.74
N VAL A 171 4.65 -2.83 -10.20
CA VAL A 171 3.87 -3.90 -10.84
C VAL A 171 2.50 -3.38 -11.25
N LEU A 172 1.73 -2.84 -10.30
CA LEU A 172 0.32 -2.50 -10.52
C LEU A 172 0.13 -1.15 -11.25
N GLN A 173 0.86 -0.12 -10.81
CA GLN A 173 0.79 1.22 -11.41
C GLN A 173 1.09 1.21 -12.93
N PRO A 174 2.12 0.50 -13.43
CA PRO A 174 2.33 0.36 -14.87
C PRO A 174 1.17 -0.29 -15.63
N VAL A 175 0.43 -1.22 -15.02
CA VAL A 175 -0.76 -1.84 -15.65
C VAL A 175 -1.88 -0.81 -15.79
N LEU A 176 -2.09 0.01 -14.76
CA LEU A 176 -3.08 1.08 -14.79
C LEU A 176 -2.73 2.12 -15.84
N GLU A 177 -1.47 2.54 -15.92
CA GLU A 177 -1.00 3.50 -16.92
C GLU A 177 -1.21 2.98 -18.35
N GLU A 178 -0.99 1.69 -18.59
CA GLU A 178 -1.25 1.07 -19.89
C GLU A 178 -2.76 1.02 -20.21
N LEU A 179 -3.60 0.78 -19.21
CA LEU A 179 -5.06 0.83 -19.35
C LEU A 179 -5.55 2.25 -19.70
N GLU A 180 -5.09 3.25 -18.97
CA GLU A 180 -5.42 4.66 -19.19
C GLU A 180 -4.93 5.13 -20.57
N GLU A 181 -3.68 4.78 -20.93
CA GLU A 181 -3.11 5.10 -22.24
C GLU A 181 -3.94 4.46 -23.37
N LEU A 182 -4.37 3.21 -23.20
CA LEU A 182 -5.19 2.52 -24.19
C LEU A 182 -6.61 3.11 -24.27
N LEU A 183 -7.24 3.45 -23.14
CA LEU A 183 -8.55 4.12 -23.13
C LEU A 183 -8.51 5.47 -23.85
N ASP A 184 -7.46 6.24 -23.63
CA ASP A 184 -7.32 7.57 -24.23
C ASP A 184 -7.02 7.50 -25.74
N ARG A 185 -6.05 6.65 -26.14
CA ARG A 185 -5.56 6.60 -27.53
C ARG A 185 -6.36 5.68 -28.44
N GLY A 186 -6.98 4.65 -27.86
CA GLY A 186 -7.81 3.68 -28.56
C GLY A 186 -7.16 3.04 -29.79
N PRO A 187 -7.89 2.94 -30.91
CA PRO A 187 -7.39 2.30 -32.13
C PRO A 187 -6.31 3.12 -32.87
N LEU A 188 -6.01 4.36 -32.42
CA LEU A 188 -5.07 5.28 -33.06
C LEU A 188 -3.72 5.41 -32.32
N ALA A 189 -3.45 4.61 -31.29
CA ALA A 189 -2.19 4.68 -30.54
C ALA A 189 -0.94 4.50 -31.45
N ALA A 190 -0.07 5.52 -31.50
CA ALA A 190 1.12 5.56 -32.37
C ALA A 190 2.28 4.61 -31.96
N ALA A 191 2.12 3.80 -30.91
CA ALA A 191 3.06 2.72 -30.56
C ALA A 191 2.85 1.43 -31.39
N VAL A 192 2.04 1.50 -32.45
CA VAL A 192 2.04 0.53 -33.56
C VAL A 192 3.13 0.95 -34.56
N SER A 193 4.39 0.98 -34.11
CA SER A 193 5.51 1.16 -35.02
C SER A 193 5.73 -0.14 -35.79
N GLY A 194 5.04 -0.26 -36.93
CA GLY A 194 5.22 -1.34 -37.90
C GLY A 194 4.30 -2.54 -37.64
N GLY A 195 3.19 -2.60 -38.39
CA GLY A 195 2.43 -3.85 -38.54
C GLY A 195 1.33 -4.09 -37.51
N GLY A 196 0.35 -3.20 -37.39
CA GLY A 196 -1.04 -3.57 -37.04
C GLY A 196 -1.32 -4.26 -35.68
N ASP A 197 -0.36 -4.31 -34.76
CA ASP A 197 -0.51 -4.93 -33.45
C ASP A 197 -0.30 -3.93 -32.31
N ILE A 198 -1.26 -3.90 -31.38
CA ILE A 198 -1.12 -3.21 -30.10
C ILE A 198 -0.11 -4.02 -29.28
N HIS A 199 1.13 -3.56 -29.24
CA HIS A 199 2.20 -4.15 -28.45
C HIS A 199 2.00 -3.81 -26.97
N ARG A 200 1.90 -4.85 -26.13
CA ARG A 200 1.89 -4.67 -24.67
C ARG A 200 3.30 -4.41 -24.20
N LYS A 201 3.47 -3.51 -23.23
CA LYS A 201 4.75 -3.33 -22.56
C LYS A 201 5.04 -4.61 -21.75
N ALA A 202 6.23 -5.18 -21.93
CA ALA A 202 6.66 -6.28 -21.07
C ALA A 202 6.82 -5.74 -19.65
N ARG A 203 6.13 -6.34 -18.69
CA ARG A 203 6.16 -5.98 -17.27
C ARG A 203 6.25 -7.25 -16.42
N ALA A 204 6.88 -7.13 -15.26
CA ALA A 204 6.85 -8.20 -14.27
C ALA A 204 5.45 -8.30 -13.68
N SER A 205 4.96 -9.53 -13.47
CA SER A 205 3.67 -9.79 -12.81
C SER A 205 3.80 -9.85 -11.28
N MET A 206 2.66 -9.81 -10.57
CA MET A 206 2.62 -10.10 -9.14
C MET A 206 3.16 -11.50 -8.86
N ALA A 207 2.82 -12.49 -9.69
CA ALA A 207 3.32 -13.86 -9.52
C ALA A 207 4.85 -13.97 -9.67
N GLU A 208 5.44 -13.23 -10.62
CA GLU A 208 6.89 -13.22 -10.82
C GLU A 208 7.64 -12.45 -9.72
N THR A 209 6.99 -11.44 -9.14
CA THR A 209 7.59 -10.55 -8.13
C THR A 209 7.38 -11.08 -6.71
N ALA A 210 6.14 -11.41 -6.36
CA ALA A 210 5.67 -11.86 -5.04
C ALA A 210 5.54 -13.38 -4.88
N GLY A 211 5.70 -14.16 -5.95
CA GLY A 211 5.39 -15.58 -5.94
C GLY A 211 3.88 -15.83 -5.98
N THR A 212 3.46 -17.04 -5.66
CA THR A 212 2.04 -17.39 -5.54
C THR A 212 1.53 -17.13 -4.14
N GLY A 213 0.26 -16.71 -4.01
CA GLY A 213 -0.34 -16.45 -2.70
C GLY A 213 -1.42 -15.37 -2.68
N THR A 214 -1.60 -14.78 -1.50
CA THR A 214 -2.47 -13.62 -1.26
C THR A 214 -1.68 -12.48 -0.65
N PHE A 215 -1.98 -11.26 -1.10
CA PHE A 215 -1.46 -10.03 -0.51
C PHE A 215 -2.59 -9.04 -0.46
N THR A 216 -3.09 -8.79 0.74
CA THR A 216 -4.20 -7.88 0.98
C THR A 216 -3.73 -6.71 1.83
N VAL A 217 -4.05 -5.49 1.40
CA VAL A 217 -3.76 -4.25 2.14
C VAL A 217 -5.05 -3.47 2.33
N ALA A 218 -5.33 -3.11 3.58
CA ALA A 218 -6.42 -2.22 3.93
C ALA A 218 -5.95 -0.77 3.99
N GLU A 219 -6.86 0.16 3.71
CA GLU A 219 -6.58 1.61 3.71
C GLU A 219 -5.95 2.12 5.01
N ASN A 220 -6.24 1.45 6.14
CA ASN A 220 -5.75 1.81 7.47
C ASN A 220 -4.42 1.12 7.87
N GLY A 221 -3.70 0.54 6.91
CA GLY A 221 -2.42 -0.13 7.17
C GLY A 221 -2.51 -1.59 7.64
N LYS A 222 -3.72 -2.12 7.90
CA LYS A 222 -3.88 -3.57 8.15
C LYS A 222 -3.54 -4.36 6.90
N TYR A 223 -2.85 -5.47 7.07
CA TYR A 223 -2.47 -6.32 5.95
C TYR A 223 -2.65 -7.80 6.24
N THR A 224 -2.72 -8.60 5.18
CA THR A 224 -2.65 -10.06 5.26
C THR A 224 -1.77 -10.54 4.13
N VAL A 225 -0.68 -11.22 4.47
CA VAL A 225 0.30 -11.72 3.51
C VAL A 225 0.46 -13.22 3.69
N ASN A 226 0.20 -13.96 2.61
CA ASN A 226 0.49 -15.38 2.52
C ASN A 226 1.02 -15.64 1.13
N THR A 227 2.31 -15.34 0.90
CA THR A 227 2.98 -15.60 -0.38
C THR A 227 4.21 -16.46 -0.17
N ASP A 228 4.54 -17.30 -1.15
CA ASP A 228 5.68 -18.23 -1.03
C ASP A 228 7.03 -17.51 -0.92
N ARG A 229 7.11 -16.24 -1.34
CA ARG A 229 8.32 -15.40 -1.19
C ARG A 229 8.40 -14.67 0.14
N LEU A 230 7.30 -14.59 0.87
CA LEU A 230 7.24 -14.06 2.24
C LEU A 230 6.79 -15.16 3.23
N ALA A 231 6.81 -16.43 2.83
CA ALA A 231 6.44 -17.58 3.64
C ALA A 231 7.48 -17.73 4.77
N GLY A 232 7.12 -17.21 5.94
CA GLY A 232 8.01 -17.01 7.09
C GLY A 232 7.73 -15.70 7.84
N VAL A 233 6.99 -14.77 7.23
CA VAL A 233 6.57 -13.48 7.83
C VAL A 233 5.14 -13.55 8.41
N ALA A 234 4.44 -14.69 8.30
CA ALA A 234 3.00 -14.77 8.53
C ALA A 234 2.62 -15.09 10.01
N ASN A 235 2.19 -14.05 10.75
CA ASN A 235 0.85 -13.91 11.36
C ASN A 235 0.88 -12.78 12.41
N VAL A 236 0.30 -11.61 12.07
CA VAL A 236 -0.12 -10.57 13.02
C VAL A 236 -1.48 -10.03 12.59
#